data_AF-A0A090QNH0-F1
#
_entry.id   AF-A0A090QNH0-F1
#
_cell.length_a   1.000
_cell.length_b   1.000
_cell.length_c   1.000
_cell.angle_alpha   90.00
_cell.angle_beta   90.00
_cell.angle_gamma   90.00
#
_symmetry.space_group_name_H-M   'P 1'
#
loop_
_entity.id
_entity.type
_entity.pdbx_description
1 polymer ?
#
loop_
_entity_poly.entity_id
_entity_poly.type
_entity_poly.pdbx_seq_one_letter_code
_entity_poly.pdbx_strand_id
1 'polypeptide(L)'
;MILFIVMPLWAMLTKSVQNAQGEFVGLANFAHYFSSASLWHSLGNTFTVGLLVTTVVGVLAFGYAYALTRSCMPCKGLFQILGTAPILAPSLLPAISLIFLFGNQGIAKHLLGEQSVYGMMGIALGLIFWTFPHALMILTTAMRTSDARLYEAARALKTSPIKTFFLVTLPAAKYGLISTLIVVFTLVITDFGVPKVIGGSYNVLATDIFKQVVGQQNFAMGAVTSLILLFPALLAFTANRWVQSKQKSLFDTRSVPYQPEPHPVRDGLCLLYCSVMSIAVLAVLGMAVYGSLVTFWPWNKALTLNNYNFAEISTYGWLPYVNSLTMAGWTA
;
A
#
# COMPACT_ATOMS: atom_id res chain seq x y z
N MET A 1 19.81 17.90 -6.90
CA MET A 1 18.76 17.19 -6.13
C MET A 1 17.94 18.09 -5.23
N ILE A 2 18.52 18.82 -4.26
CA ILE A 2 17.72 19.62 -3.31
C ILE A 2 16.87 20.69 -4.02
N LEU A 3 17.47 21.47 -4.93
CA LEU A 3 16.75 22.48 -5.72
C LEU A 3 15.59 21.90 -6.51
N PHE A 4 15.75 20.71 -7.08
CA PHE A 4 14.73 20.02 -7.87
C PHE A 4 13.52 19.59 -7.01
N ILE A 5 13.74 19.26 -5.73
CA ILE A 5 12.67 18.90 -4.80
C ILE A 5 12.02 20.15 -4.20
N VAL A 6 12.82 21.16 -3.84
CA VAL A 6 12.33 22.37 -3.17
C VAL A 6 11.54 23.26 -4.12
N MET A 7 11.92 23.35 -5.40
CA MET A 7 11.25 24.21 -6.39
C MET A 7 9.74 23.93 -6.55
N PRO A 8 9.27 22.69 -6.80
CA PRO A 8 7.84 22.42 -6.92
C PRO A 8 7.09 22.65 -5.60
N LEU A 9 7.68 22.32 -4.45
CA LEU A 9 7.09 22.59 -3.14
C LEU A 9 6.93 24.09 -2.90
N TRP A 10 7.93 24.88 -3.28
CA TRP A 10 7.88 26.34 -3.23
C TRP A 10 6.78 26.88 -4.16
N ALA A 11 6.67 26.38 -5.39
CA ALA A 11 5.61 26.76 -6.32
C ALA A 11 4.21 26.43 -5.80
N MET A 12 4.05 25.31 -5.08
CA MET A 12 2.78 24.96 -4.43
C MET A 12 2.49 25.89 -3.25
N LEU A 13 3.48 26.22 -2.42
CA LEU A 13 3.33 27.18 -1.34
C LEU A 13 2.91 28.56 -1.87
N THR A 14 3.55 29.06 -2.93
CA THR A 14 3.18 30.36 -3.51
C THR A 14 1.78 30.33 -4.11
N LYS A 15 1.40 29.27 -4.82
CA LYS A 15 0.03 29.13 -5.37
C LYS A 15 -1.04 29.01 -4.29
N SER A 16 -0.72 28.43 -3.13
CA SER A 16 -1.68 28.30 -2.03
C SER A 16 -2.13 29.63 -1.42
N VAL A 17 -1.31 30.68 -1.54
CA VAL A 17 -1.57 32.04 -1.03
C VAL A 17 -1.97 33.03 -2.12
N GLN A 18 -2.21 32.55 -3.35
CA GLN A 18 -2.62 33.36 -4.49
C GLN A 18 -4.07 33.03 -4.92
N ASN A 19 -4.76 33.99 -5.55
CA ASN A 19 -6.00 33.72 -6.28
C ASN A 19 -5.73 33.19 -7.70
N ALA A 20 -6.80 32.95 -8.47
CA ALA A 20 -6.71 32.47 -9.85
C ALA A 20 -5.97 33.46 -10.78
N GLN A 21 -6.01 34.76 -10.45
CA GLN A 21 -5.34 35.85 -11.16
C GLN A 21 -3.86 36.02 -10.75
N GLY A 22 -3.39 35.26 -9.75
CA GLY A 22 -2.01 35.32 -9.25
C GLY A 22 -1.76 36.40 -8.21
N GLU A 23 -2.79 37.11 -7.75
CA GLU A 23 -2.70 38.12 -6.71
C GLU A 23 -2.59 37.45 -5.33
N PHE A 24 -1.83 38.05 -4.42
CA PHE A 24 -1.67 37.55 -3.06
C PHE A 24 -2.94 37.76 -2.23
N VAL A 25 -3.52 36.67 -1.74
CA VAL A 25 -4.75 36.67 -0.92
C VAL A 25 -4.51 36.15 0.51
N GLY A 26 -3.24 35.96 0.89
CA GLY A 26 -2.86 35.47 2.21
C GLY A 26 -3.44 34.08 2.52
N LEU A 27 -4.10 33.95 3.68
CA LEU A 27 -4.67 32.68 4.16
C LEU A 27 -6.13 32.46 3.75
N ALA A 28 -6.70 33.30 2.86
CA ALA A 28 -8.10 33.20 2.45
C ALA A 28 -8.47 31.82 1.89
N ASN A 29 -7.59 31.22 1.08
CA ASN A 29 -7.81 29.89 0.52
C ASN A 29 -7.83 28.80 1.60
N PHE A 30 -7.01 28.94 2.66
CA PHE A 30 -7.02 28.02 3.79
C PHE A 30 -8.30 28.17 4.61
N ALA A 31 -8.75 29.41 4.86
CA ALA A 31 -10.02 29.66 5.54
C ALA A 31 -11.20 29.06 4.75
N HIS A 32 -11.20 29.21 3.43
CA HIS A 32 -12.18 28.59 2.55
C HIS A 32 -12.11 27.05 2.54
N TYR A 33 -10.91 26.48 2.66
CA TYR A 33 -10.75 25.03 2.82
C TYR A 33 -11.43 24.55 4.10
N PHE A 34 -11.12 25.19 5.23
CA PHE A 34 -11.62 24.78 6.54
C PHE A 34 -13.11 25.08 6.75
N SER A 35 -13.73 25.93 5.93
CA SER A 35 -15.18 26.17 5.96
C SER A 35 -15.99 25.15 5.13
N SER A 36 -15.35 24.37 4.26
CA SER A 36 -16.04 23.41 3.40
C SER A 36 -16.20 22.03 4.05
N ALA A 37 -17.45 21.61 4.25
CA ALA A 37 -17.78 20.29 4.80
C ALA A 37 -17.22 19.13 3.95
N SER A 38 -17.21 19.28 2.62
CA SER A 38 -16.69 18.24 1.71
C SER A 38 -15.21 17.95 1.94
N LEU A 39 -14.42 18.97 2.28
CA LEU A 39 -12.97 18.83 2.46
C LEU A 39 -12.63 18.22 3.83
N TRP A 40 -13.44 18.49 4.84
CA TRP A 40 -13.40 17.78 6.12
C TRP A 40 -13.76 16.29 5.97
N HIS A 41 -14.77 15.97 5.15
CA HIS A 41 -15.11 14.58 4.86
C HIS A 41 -13.95 13.83 4.21
N SER A 42 -13.30 14.41 3.20
CA SER A 42 -12.15 13.78 2.54
C SER A 42 -10.94 13.62 3.46
N LEU A 43 -10.69 14.59 4.34
CA LEU A 43 -9.66 14.47 5.39
C LEU A 43 -9.98 13.29 6.32
N GLY A 44 -11.21 13.24 6.85
CA GLY A 44 -11.66 12.16 7.73
C GLY A 44 -11.60 10.78 7.07
N ASN A 45 -12.02 10.70 5.81
CA ASN A 45 -11.94 9.49 5.00
C ASN A 45 -10.49 9.02 4.79
N THR A 46 -9.58 9.95 4.50
CA THR A 46 -8.15 9.66 4.33
C THR A 46 -7.55 9.06 5.59
N PHE A 47 -7.82 9.65 6.76
CA PHE A 47 -7.36 9.10 8.04
C PHE A 47 -8.03 7.79 8.41
N THR A 48 -9.33 7.65 8.15
CA THR A 48 -10.10 6.43 8.45
C THR A 48 -9.56 5.24 7.64
N VAL A 49 -9.40 5.42 6.33
CA VAL A 49 -8.79 4.41 5.46
C VAL A 49 -7.31 4.19 5.84
N GLY A 50 -6.57 5.26 6.09
CA GLY A 50 -5.19 5.25 6.56
C GLY A 50 -4.98 4.32 7.75
N LEU A 51 -5.73 4.54 8.82
CA LEU A 51 -5.64 3.74 10.05
C LEU A 51 -6.12 2.31 9.82
N LEU A 52 -7.28 2.12 9.17
CA LEU A 52 -7.83 0.79 8.92
C LEU A 52 -6.85 -0.09 8.13
N VAL A 53 -6.39 0.39 6.98
CA VAL A 53 -5.49 -0.38 6.10
C VAL A 53 -4.17 -0.62 6.80
N THR A 54 -3.60 0.38 7.48
CA THR A 54 -2.32 0.24 8.19
C THR A 54 -2.39 -0.83 9.27
N THR A 55 -3.45 -0.84 10.08
CA THR A 55 -3.64 -1.85 11.11
C THR A 55 -3.82 -3.24 10.52
N VAL A 56 -4.68 -3.39 9.50
CA VAL A 56 -4.95 -4.68 8.87
C VAL A 56 -3.68 -5.24 8.20
N VAL A 57 -3.00 -4.44 7.39
CA VAL A 57 -1.74 -4.84 6.73
C VAL A 57 -0.66 -5.15 7.75
N GLY A 58 -0.53 -4.35 8.80
CA GLY A 58 0.42 -4.59 9.88
C GLY A 58 0.25 -5.98 10.50
N VAL A 59 -0.99 -6.36 10.83
CA VAL A 59 -1.30 -7.69 11.38
C VAL A 59 -1.04 -8.79 10.36
N LEU A 60 -1.56 -8.64 9.13
CA LEU A 60 -1.44 -9.68 8.11
C LEU A 60 0.02 -9.91 7.68
N ALA A 61 0.76 -8.84 7.42
CA ALA A 61 2.16 -8.91 7.01
C ALA A 61 3.04 -9.42 8.16
N PHE A 62 2.74 -9.07 9.41
CA PHE A 62 3.47 -9.62 10.57
C PHE A 62 3.26 -11.12 10.70
N GLY A 63 2.01 -11.59 10.59
CA GLY A 63 1.72 -13.03 10.58
C GLY A 63 2.42 -13.77 9.43
N TYR A 64 2.46 -13.17 8.24
CA TYR A 64 3.08 -13.77 7.06
C TYR A 64 4.61 -13.84 7.21
N ALA A 65 5.22 -12.73 7.65
CA ALA A 65 6.64 -12.67 7.91
C ALA A 65 7.04 -13.62 9.06
N TYR A 66 6.18 -13.79 10.08
CA TYR A 66 6.38 -14.76 11.16
C TYR A 66 6.35 -16.18 10.62
N ALA A 67 5.36 -16.52 9.77
CA ALA A 67 5.27 -17.82 9.13
C ALA A 67 6.55 -18.14 8.31
N LEU A 68 7.04 -17.20 7.52
CA LEU A 68 8.25 -17.39 6.72
C LEU A 68 9.53 -17.55 7.57
N THR A 69 9.64 -16.83 8.68
CA THR A 69 10.89 -16.74 9.45
C THR A 69 10.94 -17.61 10.71
N ARG A 70 9.79 -17.98 11.29
CA ARG A 70 9.68 -18.65 12.59
C ARG A 70 8.98 -20.01 12.56
N SER A 71 8.54 -20.48 11.40
CA SER A 71 8.01 -21.84 11.20
C SER A 71 8.95 -22.71 10.38
N CYS A 72 8.70 -24.01 10.27
CA CYS A 72 9.34 -24.92 9.32
C CYS A 72 8.43 -25.29 8.15
N MET A 73 7.44 -24.44 7.82
CA MET A 73 6.54 -24.69 6.70
C MET A 73 7.32 -24.94 5.39
N PRO A 74 6.83 -25.84 4.52
CA PRO A 74 7.45 -26.08 3.22
C PRO A 74 7.26 -24.89 2.27
N CYS A 75 8.00 -24.88 1.17
CA CYS A 75 7.84 -23.92 0.05
C CYS A 75 7.99 -22.44 0.42
N LYS A 76 8.72 -22.09 1.49
CA LYS A 76 8.92 -20.69 1.91
C LYS A 76 9.39 -19.75 0.81
N GLY A 77 10.24 -20.23 -0.11
CA GLY A 77 10.70 -19.45 -1.26
C GLY A 77 9.55 -19.05 -2.20
N LEU A 78 8.63 -19.98 -2.47
CA LEU A 78 7.44 -19.70 -3.27
C LEU A 78 6.54 -18.67 -2.57
N PHE A 79 6.28 -18.85 -1.28
CA PHE A 79 5.47 -17.89 -0.50
C PHE A 79 6.14 -16.52 -0.40
N GLN A 80 7.47 -16.47 -0.27
CA GLN A 80 8.20 -15.20 -0.33
C GLN A 80 7.94 -14.50 -1.67
N ILE A 81 8.07 -15.20 -2.80
CA ILE A 81 7.81 -14.64 -4.13
C ILE A 81 6.37 -14.15 -4.26
N LEU A 82 5.40 -15.01 -3.93
CA LEU A 82 3.97 -14.70 -4.03
C LEU A 82 3.57 -13.52 -3.13
N GLY A 83 4.05 -13.48 -1.89
CA GLY A 83 3.78 -12.36 -0.98
C GLY A 83 4.40 -11.03 -1.43
N THR A 84 5.50 -11.07 -2.20
CA THR A 84 6.13 -9.88 -2.77
C THR A 84 5.64 -9.51 -4.17
N ALA A 85 4.98 -10.43 -4.87
CA ALA A 85 4.53 -10.24 -6.26
C ALA A 85 3.71 -8.96 -6.51
N PRO A 86 2.85 -8.48 -5.57
CA PRO A 86 2.11 -7.22 -5.77
C PRO A 86 2.99 -6.00 -6.02
N ILE A 87 4.29 -6.03 -5.68
CA ILE A 87 5.24 -4.93 -5.93
C ILE A 87 5.40 -4.60 -7.43
N LEU A 88 5.09 -5.56 -8.30
CA LEU A 88 5.18 -5.41 -9.76
C LEU A 88 3.98 -4.71 -10.37
N ALA A 89 2.87 -4.62 -9.64
CA ALA A 89 1.62 -4.06 -10.11
C ALA A 89 1.48 -2.59 -9.70
N PRO A 90 1.09 -1.66 -10.60
CA PRO A 90 0.79 -0.29 -10.17
C PRO A 90 -0.44 -0.28 -9.25
N SER A 91 -0.58 0.74 -8.39
CA SER A 91 -1.64 0.76 -7.37
C SER A 91 -3.06 0.70 -7.93
N LEU A 92 -3.30 1.21 -9.14
CA LEU A 92 -4.60 1.12 -9.83
C LEU A 92 -5.01 -0.30 -10.25
N LEU A 93 -4.05 -1.22 -10.45
CA LEU A 93 -4.30 -2.59 -10.92
C LEU A 93 -5.21 -3.41 -9.98
N PRO A 94 -4.95 -3.48 -8.65
CA PRO A 94 -5.85 -4.18 -7.75
C PRO A 94 -7.25 -3.59 -7.72
N ALA A 95 -7.41 -2.28 -7.87
CA ALA A 95 -8.72 -1.66 -7.93
C ALA A 95 -9.54 -2.13 -9.14
N ILE A 96 -8.92 -2.17 -10.33
CA ILE A 96 -9.57 -2.70 -11.55
C ILE A 96 -9.90 -4.18 -11.38
N SER A 97 -8.97 -4.96 -10.83
CA SER A 97 -9.15 -6.41 -10.62
C SER A 97 -10.29 -6.70 -9.63
N LEU A 98 -10.39 -5.92 -8.55
CA LEU A 98 -11.49 -5.99 -7.60
C LEU A 98 -12.83 -5.58 -8.22
N ILE A 99 -12.85 -4.66 -9.19
CA ILE A 99 -14.06 -4.34 -9.95
C ILE A 99 -14.48 -5.53 -10.83
N PHE A 100 -13.54 -6.22 -11.49
CA PHE A 100 -13.88 -7.42 -12.28
C PHE A 100 -14.32 -8.60 -11.41
N LEU A 101 -13.79 -8.72 -10.19
CA LEU A 101 -14.22 -9.73 -9.22
C LEU A 101 -15.58 -9.38 -8.61
N PHE A 102 -15.72 -8.19 -8.06
CA PHE A 102 -16.75 -7.86 -7.07
C PHE A 102 -17.59 -6.63 -7.43
N GLY A 103 -17.34 -5.99 -8.58
CA GLY A 103 -18.18 -4.91 -9.09
C GLY A 103 -19.59 -5.39 -9.40
N ASN A 104 -20.48 -4.47 -9.80
CA ASN A 104 -21.91 -4.80 -10.01
C ASN A 104 -22.15 -5.93 -11.01
N GLN A 105 -21.24 -6.12 -11.98
CA GLN A 105 -21.24 -7.22 -12.95
C GLN A 105 -20.02 -8.15 -12.79
N GLY A 106 -19.46 -8.20 -11.58
CA GLY A 106 -18.28 -8.98 -11.23
C GLY A 106 -18.55 -10.49 -11.18
N ILE A 107 -17.55 -11.30 -11.50
CA ILE A 107 -17.66 -12.78 -11.51
C ILE A 107 -18.06 -13.32 -10.12
N ALA A 108 -17.54 -12.69 -9.07
CA ALA A 108 -17.72 -13.08 -7.67
C ALA A 108 -18.61 -12.09 -6.90
N LYS A 109 -19.42 -11.26 -7.57
CA LYS A 109 -20.33 -10.30 -6.91
C LYS A 109 -21.24 -10.96 -5.88
N HIS A 110 -21.69 -12.18 -6.15
CA HIS A 110 -22.54 -12.96 -5.25
C HIS A 110 -21.92 -13.19 -3.86
N LEU A 111 -20.58 -13.23 -3.73
CA LEU A 111 -19.90 -13.39 -2.45
C LEU A 111 -20.05 -12.16 -1.53
N LEU A 112 -20.37 -10.99 -2.10
CA LEU A 112 -20.65 -9.77 -1.32
C LEU A 112 -22.14 -9.60 -0.98
N GLY A 113 -23.03 -10.44 -1.52
CA GLY A 113 -24.47 -10.23 -1.44
C GLY A 113 -24.86 -8.83 -1.95
N GLU A 114 -25.67 -8.11 -1.17
CA GLU A 114 -26.12 -6.75 -1.49
C GLU A 114 -25.03 -5.68 -1.35
N GLN A 115 -23.90 -5.99 -0.72
CA GLN A 115 -22.84 -5.00 -0.46
C GLN A 115 -22.09 -4.63 -1.73
N SER A 116 -21.79 -3.35 -1.90
CA SER A 116 -21.02 -2.83 -3.04
C SER A 116 -19.53 -2.86 -2.74
N VAL A 117 -18.69 -3.33 -3.68
CA VAL A 117 -17.23 -3.20 -3.57
C VAL A 117 -16.78 -1.74 -3.65
N TYR A 118 -17.58 -0.87 -4.27
CA TYR A 118 -17.21 0.54 -4.44
C TYR A 118 -17.24 1.28 -3.10
N GLY A 119 -16.37 2.28 -2.97
CA GLY A 119 -16.24 3.05 -1.73
C GLY A 119 -15.16 2.50 -0.80
N MET A 120 -15.33 2.73 0.50
CA MET A 120 -14.33 2.43 1.52
C MET A 120 -13.85 0.97 1.49
N MET A 121 -14.74 0.00 1.23
CA MET A 121 -14.39 -1.42 1.22
C MET A 121 -13.41 -1.75 0.08
N GLY A 122 -13.72 -1.36 -1.15
CA GLY A 122 -12.83 -1.57 -2.30
C GLY A 122 -11.53 -0.81 -2.17
N ILE A 123 -11.57 0.40 -1.61
CA ILE A 123 -10.36 1.17 -1.30
C ILE A 123 -9.48 0.39 -0.32
N ALA A 124 -10.05 -0.08 0.78
CA ALA A 124 -9.30 -0.81 1.80
C ALA A 124 -8.70 -2.09 1.22
N LEU A 125 -9.48 -2.90 0.49
CA LEU A 125 -9.00 -4.15 -0.11
C LEU A 125 -7.87 -3.90 -1.14
N GLY A 126 -8.04 -2.90 -2.01
CA GLY A 126 -7.04 -2.56 -3.01
C GLY A 126 -5.74 -2.05 -2.38
N LEU A 127 -5.84 -1.22 -1.34
CA LEU A 127 -4.68 -0.69 -0.64
C LEU A 127 -4.01 -1.73 0.26
N ILE A 128 -4.76 -2.67 0.84
CA ILE A 128 -4.18 -3.83 1.54
C ILE A 128 -3.30 -4.61 0.57
N PHE A 129 -3.82 -4.98 -0.61
CA PHE A 129 -3.05 -5.69 -1.63
C PHE A 129 -1.81 -4.90 -2.07
N TRP A 130 -1.98 -3.61 -2.38
CA TRP A 130 -0.91 -2.73 -2.85
C TRP A 130 0.22 -2.56 -1.83
N THR A 131 -0.12 -2.36 -0.55
CA THR A 131 0.88 -2.04 0.49
C THR A 131 1.45 -3.26 1.22
N PHE A 132 0.81 -4.43 1.09
CA PHE A 132 1.28 -5.69 1.68
C PHE A 132 2.75 -6.05 1.38
N PRO A 133 3.26 -6.02 0.12
CA PRO A 133 4.64 -6.40 -0.16
C PRO A 133 5.66 -5.51 0.54
N HIS A 134 5.38 -4.20 0.64
CA HIS A 134 6.24 -3.24 1.35
C HIS A 134 6.33 -3.59 2.84
N ALA A 135 5.19 -3.90 3.47
CA ALA A 135 5.14 -4.32 4.86
C ALA A 135 5.87 -5.65 5.09
N LEU A 136 5.65 -6.62 4.19
CA LEU A 136 6.26 -7.94 4.26
C LEU A 136 7.80 -7.85 4.22
N MET A 137 8.36 -7.02 3.33
CA MET A 137 9.81 -6.85 3.22
C MET A 137 10.45 -6.29 4.48
N ILE A 138 9.84 -5.24 5.06
CA ILE A 138 10.35 -4.61 6.29
C ILE A 138 10.28 -5.60 7.46
N LEU A 139 9.13 -6.26 7.65
CA LEU A 139 8.91 -7.18 8.77
C LEU A 139 9.74 -8.46 8.67
N THR A 140 9.89 -9.01 7.47
CA THR A 140 10.75 -10.19 7.25
C THR A 140 12.20 -9.86 7.56
N THR A 141 12.67 -8.68 7.15
CA THR A 141 14.03 -8.21 7.47
C THR A 141 14.20 -8.06 8.98
N ALA A 142 13.29 -7.33 9.64
CA ALA A 142 13.35 -7.10 11.09
C ALA A 142 13.34 -8.41 11.90
N MET A 143 12.54 -9.39 11.49
CA MET A 143 12.50 -10.69 12.15
C MET A 143 13.74 -11.55 11.86
N ARG A 144 14.30 -11.52 10.66
CA ARG A 144 15.55 -12.27 10.35
C ARG A 144 16.76 -11.74 11.12
N THR A 145 16.79 -10.43 11.37
CA THR A 145 17.87 -9.78 12.12
C THR A 145 17.73 -9.87 13.64
N SER A 146 16.66 -10.49 14.14
CA SER A 146 16.43 -10.65 15.58
C SER A 146 17.25 -11.83 16.15
N ASP A 147 17.99 -11.60 17.23
CA ASP A 147 18.93 -12.55 17.83
C ASP A 147 18.27 -13.84 18.36
N ALA A 148 18.76 -14.99 17.90
CA ALA A 148 18.31 -16.32 18.33
C ALA A 148 18.55 -16.61 19.81
N ARG A 149 19.58 -16.00 20.42
CA ARG A 149 19.97 -16.27 21.81
C ARG A 149 18.84 -15.99 22.82
N LEU A 150 17.97 -15.02 22.51
CA LEU A 150 16.79 -14.73 23.33
C LEU A 150 15.76 -15.87 23.31
N TYR A 151 15.66 -16.60 22.20
CA TYR A 151 14.77 -17.75 22.07
C TYR A 151 15.33 -18.97 22.82
N GLU A 152 16.65 -19.17 22.78
CA GLU A 152 17.33 -20.22 23.55
C GLU A 152 17.17 -19.98 25.06
N ALA A 153 17.36 -18.74 25.51
CA ALA A 153 17.13 -18.35 26.91
C ALA A 153 15.67 -18.58 27.34
N ALA A 154 14.69 -18.17 26.53
CA ALA A 154 13.28 -18.41 26.80
C ALA A 154 12.96 -19.92 26.94
N ARG A 155 13.59 -20.75 26.10
CA ARG A 155 13.46 -22.21 26.13
C ARG A 155 14.10 -22.83 27.37
N ALA A 156 15.30 -22.38 27.75
CA ALA A 156 15.98 -22.82 28.97
C ALA A 156 15.12 -22.52 30.23
N LEU A 157 14.42 -21.40 30.22
CA LEU A 157 13.46 -21.00 31.27
C LEU A 157 12.08 -21.69 31.14
N LYS A 158 11.90 -22.63 30.21
CA LYS A 158 10.63 -23.32 29.93
C LYS A 158 9.44 -22.36 29.71
N THR A 159 9.71 -21.23 29.06
CA THR A 159 8.70 -20.23 28.74
C THR A 159 7.74 -20.76 27.67
N SER A 160 6.43 -20.60 27.87
CA SER A 160 5.44 -21.06 26.89
C SER A 160 5.50 -20.28 25.57
N PRO A 161 5.10 -20.87 24.42
CA PRO A 161 5.20 -20.22 23.10
C PRO A 161 4.52 -18.85 23.02
N ILE A 162 3.36 -18.70 23.67
CA ILE A 162 2.61 -17.43 23.74
C ILE A 162 3.41 -16.39 24.52
N LYS A 163 3.99 -16.76 25.67
CA LYS A 163 4.85 -15.86 26.45
C LYS A 163 6.11 -15.49 25.66
N THR A 164 6.73 -16.45 24.98
CA THR A 164 7.90 -16.20 24.11
C THR A 164 7.55 -15.23 22.97
N PHE A 165 6.35 -15.33 22.39
CA PHE A 165 5.90 -14.38 21.39
C PHE A 165 5.86 -12.94 21.92
N PHE A 166 5.21 -12.71 23.06
CA PHE A 166 5.06 -11.36 23.62
C PHE A 166 6.31 -10.81 24.30
N LEU A 167 7.18 -11.66 24.84
CA LEU A 167 8.39 -11.25 25.56
C LEU A 167 9.64 -11.21 24.68
N VAL A 168 9.70 -12.02 23.62
CA VAL A 168 10.88 -12.13 22.75
C VAL A 168 10.56 -11.67 21.33
N THR A 169 9.60 -12.31 20.66
CA THR A 169 9.36 -12.07 19.23
C THR A 169 8.88 -10.66 18.93
N LEU A 170 7.79 -10.23 19.58
CA LEU A 170 7.19 -8.92 19.32
C LEU A 170 8.12 -7.76 19.76
N PRO A 171 8.75 -7.79 20.96
CA PRO A 171 9.69 -6.74 21.35
C PRO A 171 10.95 -6.68 20.47
N ALA A 172 11.45 -7.81 19.96
CA ALA A 172 12.58 -7.83 19.05
C ALA A 172 12.23 -7.20 17.69
N ALA A 173 11.00 -7.41 17.20
CA ALA A 173 10.53 -6.84 15.94
C ALA A 173 9.92 -5.43 16.07
N LYS A 174 9.84 -4.85 17.27
CA LYS A 174 9.03 -3.64 17.54
C LYS A 174 9.38 -2.44 16.66
N TYR A 175 10.66 -2.17 16.43
CA TYR A 175 11.08 -1.04 15.58
C TYR A 175 10.76 -1.29 14.11
N GLY A 176 10.91 -2.55 13.66
CA GLY A 176 10.48 -2.96 12.33
C GLY A 176 8.97 -2.83 12.14
N LEU A 177 8.17 -3.22 13.15
CA LEU A 177 6.72 -3.08 13.13
C LEU A 177 6.29 -1.61 13.11
N ILE A 178 6.84 -0.77 13.99
CA ILE A 178 6.53 0.67 14.01
C ILE A 178 6.90 1.31 12.65
N SER A 179 8.09 1.01 12.13
CA SER A 179 8.51 1.50 10.81
C SER A 179 7.57 1.03 9.70
N THR A 180 7.14 -0.22 9.74
CA THR A 180 6.16 -0.80 8.80
C THR A 180 4.83 -0.06 8.84
N LEU A 181 4.26 0.15 10.03
CA LEU A 181 2.99 0.85 10.18
C LEU A 181 3.06 2.27 9.63
N ILE A 182 4.16 2.99 9.91
CA ILE A 182 4.35 4.35 9.42
C ILE A 182 4.50 4.38 7.89
N VAL A 183 5.27 3.45 7.30
CA VAL A 183 5.45 3.36 5.85
C VAL A 183 4.13 3.03 5.15
N VAL A 184 3.38 2.04 5.66
CA VAL A 184 2.07 1.66 5.10
C VAL A 184 1.10 2.83 5.21
N PHE A 185 1.02 3.49 6.37
CA PHE A 185 0.17 4.67 6.54
C PHE A 185 0.49 5.75 5.52
N THR A 186 1.78 6.05 5.33
CA THR A 186 2.23 7.04 4.34
C THR A 186 1.79 6.64 2.94
N LEU A 187 2.06 5.39 2.52
CA LEU A 187 1.67 4.89 1.21
C LEU A 187 0.15 4.99 0.98
N VAL A 188 -0.64 4.65 1.99
CA VAL A 188 -2.12 4.67 1.92
C VAL A 188 -2.66 6.08 1.77
N ILE A 189 -2.25 7.04 2.62
CA ILE A 189 -2.81 8.40 2.58
C ILE A 189 -2.39 9.14 1.31
N THR A 190 -1.24 8.80 0.72
CA THR A 190 -0.75 9.41 -0.52
C THR A 190 -1.23 8.70 -1.78
N ASP A 191 -1.90 7.55 -1.67
CA ASP A 191 -2.34 6.83 -2.86
C ASP A 191 -3.52 7.52 -3.54
N PHE A 192 -3.36 7.75 -4.83
CA PHE A 192 -4.39 8.27 -5.71
C PHE A 192 -5.08 7.16 -6.52
N GLY A 193 -4.32 6.14 -6.93
CA GLY A 193 -4.74 5.15 -7.93
C GLY A 193 -5.94 4.32 -7.47
N VAL A 194 -5.84 3.67 -6.31
CA VAL A 194 -6.92 2.83 -5.79
C VAL A 194 -8.18 3.67 -5.52
N PRO A 195 -8.13 4.75 -4.72
CA PRO A 195 -9.32 5.55 -4.43
C PRO A 195 -9.98 6.14 -5.67
N LYS A 196 -9.19 6.55 -6.67
CA LYS A 196 -9.75 7.09 -7.90
C LYS A 196 -10.56 6.06 -8.70
N VAL A 197 -10.10 4.81 -8.73
CA VAL A 197 -10.70 3.76 -9.57
C VAL A 197 -11.92 3.11 -8.91
N ILE A 198 -11.81 2.74 -7.62
CA ILE A 198 -12.86 1.97 -6.93
C ILE A 198 -13.61 2.76 -5.86
N GLY A 199 -13.19 4.00 -5.56
CA GLY A 199 -13.75 4.78 -4.46
C GLY A 199 -15.18 5.28 -4.66
N GLY A 200 -15.70 5.34 -5.89
CA GLY A 200 -17.06 5.85 -6.15
C GLY A 200 -17.24 7.27 -5.60
N SER A 201 -18.19 7.46 -4.68
CA SER A 201 -18.43 8.73 -3.98
C SER A 201 -17.53 8.96 -2.75
N TYR A 202 -16.75 7.96 -2.34
CA TYR A 202 -15.88 8.02 -1.18
C TYR A 202 -14.57 8.75 -1.52
N ASN A 203 -14.54 10.05 -1.24
CA ASN A 203 -13.40 10.90 -1.58
C ASN A 203 -12.34 10.88 -0.48
N VAL A 204 -11.08 10.90 -0.91
CA VAL A 204 -9.90 11.11 -0.07
C VAL A 204 -9.14 12.34 -0.56
N LEU A 205 -8.23 12.86 0.25
CA LEU A 205 -7.46 14.07 -0.08
C LEU A 205 -6.77 13.97 -1.44
N ALA A 206 -6.15 12.83 -1.74
CA ALA A 206 -5.46 12.61 -3.02
C ALA A 206 -6.41 12.77 -4.23
N THR A 207 -7.65 12.27 -4.12
CA THR A 207 -8.66 12.42 -5.18
C THR A 207 -9.20 13.85 -5.28
N ASP A 208 -9.25 14.57 -4.17
CA ASP A 208 -9.70 15.97 -4.18
C ASP A 208 -8.67 16.89 -4.82
N ILE A 209 -7.37 16.66 -4.58
CA ILE A 209 -6.29 17.38 -5.29
C ILE A 209 -6.49 17.25 -6.81
N PHE A 210 -6.72 16.03 -7.29
CA PHE A 210 -6.97 15.78 -8.71
C PHE A 210 -8.22 16.49 -9.21
N LYS A 211 -9.33 16.45 -8.47
CA LYS A 211 -10.58 17.14 -8.85
C LYS A 211 -10.40 18.65 -8.93
N GLN A 212 -9.69 19.25 -7.98
CA GLN A 212 -9.43 20.69 -7.96
C GLN A 212 -8.57 21.09 -9.15
N VAL A 213 -7.45 20.40 -9.37
CA VAL A 213 -6.48 20.78 -10.41
C VAL A 213 -6.96 20.42 -11.81
N VAL A 214 -7.37 19.17 -12.03
CA VAL A 214 -7.72 18.67 -13.37
C VAL A 214 -9.19 18.90 -13.69
N GLY A 215 -10.07 18.67 -12.72
CA GLY A 215 -11.52 18.80 -12.93
C GLY A 215 -12.01 20.25 -12.95
N GLN A 216 -11.49 21.09 -12.06
CA GLN A 216 -11.97 22.47 -11.86
C GLN A 216 -10.96 23.55 -12.27
N GLN A 217 -9.74 23.15 -12.69
CA GLN A 217 -8.64 24.08 -12.98
C GLN A 217 -8.32 25.05 -11.82
N ASN A 218 -8.68 24.67 -10.60
CA ASN A 218 -8.46 25.44 -9.40
C ASN A 218 -7.11 25.08 -8.77
N PHE A 219 -6.05 25.63 -9.35
CA PHE A 219 -4.68 25.39 -8.89
C PHE A 219 -4.42 25.92 -7.48
N ALA A 220 -5.05 27.02 -7.08
CA ALA A 220 -4.90 27.59 -5.74
C ALA A 220 -5.44 26.61 -4.68
N MET A 221 -6.66 26.10 -4.87
CA MET A 221 -7.25 25.14 -3.94
C MET A 221 -6.59 23.77 -3.99
N GLY A 222 -6.14 23.34 -5.18
CA GLY A 222 -5.33 22.14 -5.35
C GLY A 222 -4.02 22.22 -4.56
N ALA A 223 -3.36 23.38 -4.55
CA ALA A 223 -2.17 23.62 -3.77
C ALA A 223 -2.43 23.56 -2.25
N VAL A 224 -3.50 24.19 -1.75
CA VAL A 224 -3.90 24.11 -0.33
C VAL A 224 -4.16 22.66 0.08
N THR A 225 -4.97 21.93 -0.68
CA THR A 225 -5.31 20.52 -0.40
C THR A 225 -4.05 19.65 -0.37
N SER A 226 -3.10 19.92 -1.27
CA SER A 226 -1.82 19.21 -1.32
C SER A 226 -0.94 19.49 -0.12
N LEU A 227 -0.88 20.73 0.36
CA LEU A 227 -0.14 21.08 1.59
C LEU A 227 -0.74 20.41 2.82
N ILE A 228 -2.08 20.31 2.87
CA ILE A 228 -2.79 19.63 3.95
C ILE A 228 -2.49 18.12 3.95
N LEU A 229 -2.37 17.49 2.78
CA LEU A 229 -1.93 16.10 2.66
C LEU A 229 -0.44 15.92 2.96
N LEU A 230 0.39 16.90 2.59
CA LEU A 230 1.85 16.86 2.82
C LEU A 230 2.17 16.83 4.32
N PHE A 231 1.41 17.56 5.14
CA PHE A 231 1.64 17.63 6.59
C PHE A 231 1.66 16.26 7.29
N PRO A 232 0.60 15.41 7.23
CA PRO A 232 0.62 14.09 7.85
C PRO A 232 1.67 13.15 7.21
N ALA A 233 1.94 13.27 5.91
CA ALA A 233 2.98 12.49 5.24
C ALA A 233 4.39 12.85 5.78
N LEU A 234 4.67 14.13 6.00
CA LEU A 234 5.93 14.61 6.55
C LEU A 234 6.09 14.21 8.03
N LEU A 235 5.02 14.30 8.81
CA LEU A 235 5.00 13.81 10.19
C LEU A 235 5.28 12.31 10.27
N ALA A 236 4.63 11.52 9.42
CA ALA A 236 4.90 10.09 9.31
C ALA A 236 6.36 9.82 8.93
N PHE A 237 6.88 10.48 7.89
CA PHE A 237 8.27 10.32 7.45
C PHE A 237 9.29 10.68 8.54
N THR A 238 9.09 11.81 9.23
CA THR A 238 9.98 12.25 10.31
C THR A 238 9.93 11.30 11.51
N ALA A 239 8.75 10.83 11.89
CA ALA A 239 8.58 9.81 12.92
C ALA A 239 9.28 8.50 12.53
N ASN A 240 9.16 8.05 11.28
CA ASN A 240 9.86 6.86 10.79
C ASN A 240 11.38 7.02 10.91
N ARG A 241 11.91 8.17 10.51
CA ARG A 241 13.35 8.44 10.54
C ARG A 241 13.89 8.47 11.97
N TRP A 242 13.11 9.01 12.92
CA TRP A 242 13.41 8.96 14.34
C TRP A 242 13.41 7.52 14.89
N VAL A 243 12.39 6.72 14.57
CA VAL A 243 12.31 5.30 14.97
C VAL A 243 13.50 4.50 14.44
N GLN A 244 13.86 4.67 13.16
CA GLN A 244 15.00 3.97 12.58
C GLN A 244 16.34 4.36 13.20
N SER A 245 16.50 5.62 13.63
CA SER A 245 17.71 6.04 14.37
C SER A 245 17.88 5.28 15.70
N LYS A 246 16.77 4.95 16.38
CA LYS A 246 16.77 4.14 17.61
C LYS A 246 17.01 2.66 17.34
N GLN A 247 16.67 2.18 16.14
CA GLN A 247 16.89 0.79 15.75
C GLN A 247 18.37 0.50 15.47
N LYS A 248 19.11 1.45 14.89
CA LYS A 248 20.55 1.29 14.58
C LYS A 248 21.42 1.00 15.81
N SER A 249 21.00 1.41 17.01
CA SER A 249 21.75 1.14 18.25
C SER A 249 21.53 -0.27 18.82
N LEU A 250 20.60 -1.06 18.26
CA LEU A 250 20.25 -2.41 18.75
C LEU A 250 20.78 -3.54 17.86
N PHE A 251 21.29 -3.22 16.67
CA PHE A 251 21.95 -4.20 15.81
C PHE A 251 23.38 -4.44 16.32
N ASP A 252 23.52 -5.43 17.19
CA ASP A 252 24.82 -5.99 17.54
C ASP A 252 25.30 -6.88 16.37
N THR A 253 26.52 -6.68 15.90
CA THR A 253 27.14 -7.40 14.77
C THR A 253 27.27 -8.92 15.01
N ARG A 254 26.85 -9.41 16.19
CA ARG A 254 26.92 -10.79 16.67
C ARG A 254 25.56 -11.50 16.76
N SER A 255 24.50 -10.96 16.17
CA SER A 255 23.19 -11.62 16.21
C SER A 255 23.24 -13.00 15.54
N VAL A 256 22.84 -14.04 16.25
CA VAL A 256 22.78 -15.41 15.68
C VAL A 256 21.43 -15.57 14.96
N PRO A 257 21.39 -16.09 13.72
CA PRO A 257 20.13 -16.32 13.03
C PRO A 257 19.32 -17.42 13.72
N TYR A 258 18.04 -17.17 13.94
CA TYR A 258 17.16 -18.15 14.57
C TYR A 258 16.85 -19.31 13.63
N GLN A 259 17.09 -20.53 14.12
CA GLN A 259 16.69 -21.75 13.44
C GLN A 259 15.41 -22.29 14.09
N PRO A 260 14.26 -22.28 13.38
CA PRO A 260 13.04 -22.85 13.89
C PRO A 260 13.15 -24.38 13.94
N GLU A 261 12.59 -24.99 14.99
CA GLU A 261 12.43 -26.44 15.07
C GLU A 261 11.07 -26.87 14.52
N PRO A 262 10.96 -28.03 13.85
CA PRO A 262 9.71 -28.51 13.29
C PRO A 262 8.62 -28.70 14.37
N HIS A 263 7.42 -28.20 14.09
CA HIS A 263 6.25 -28.44 14.92
C HIS A 263 4.99 -28.55 14.04
N PRO A 264 4.35 -29.73 13.95
CA PRO A 264 3.37 -30.02 12.91
C PRO A 264 2.17 -29.08 12.92
N VAL A 265 1.63 -28.75 14.10
CA VAL A 265 0.46 -27.86 14.22
C VAL A 265 0.80 -26.42 13.80
N ARG A 266 1.86 -25.83 14.36
CA ARG A 266 2.32 -24.48 14.01
C ARG A 266 2.65 -24.38 12.52
N ASP A 267 3.41 -25.33 11.99
CA ASP A 267 3.86 -25.29 10.60
C ASP A 267 2.69 -25.49 9.63
N GLY A 268 1.73 -26.36 9.97
CA GLY A 268 0.48 -26.53 9.24
C GLY A 268 -0.40 -25.27 9.23
N LEU A 269 -0.55 -24.60 10.38
CA LEU A 269 -1.29 -23.33 10.47
C LEU A 269 -0.60 -22.20 9.69
N CYS A 270 0.73 -22.10 9.78
CA CYS A 270 1.52 -21.15 8.99
C CYS A 270 1.38 -21.42 7.48
N LEU A 271 1.44 -22.68 7.06
CA LEU A 271 1.24 -23.07 5.67
C LEU A 271 -0.16 -22.71 5.18
N LEU A 272 -1.20 -23.04 5.95
CA LEU A 272 -2.59 -22.70 5.61
C LEU A 272 -2.76 -21.19 5.47
N TYR A 273 -2.26 -20.42 6.44
CA TYR A 273 -2.33 -18.96 6.43
C TYR A 273 -1.65 -18.36 5.20
N CYS A 274 -0.40 -18.77 4.91
CA CYS A 274 0.33 -18.29 3.74
C CYS A 274 -0.35 -18.73 2.43
N SER A 275 -0.95 -19.92 2.38
CA SER A 275 -1.71 -20.41 1.23
C SER A 275 -2.93 -19.56 0.95
N VAL A 276 -3.74 -19.24 1.97
CA VAL A 276 -4.92 -18.37 1.82
C VAL A 276 -4.53 -16.98 1.32
N MET A 277 -3.49 -16.37 1.90
CA MET A 277 -3.00 -15.07 1.47
C MET A 277 -2.46 -15.10 0.03
N SER A 278 -1.71 -16.13 -0.33
CA SER A 278 -1.21 -16.31 -1.69
C SER A 278 -2.33 -16.53 -2.72
N ILE A 279 -3.38 -17.27 -2.37
CA ILE A 279 -4.56 -17.44 -3.23
C ILE A 279 -5.24 -16.09 -3.45
N ALA A 280 -5.39 -15.25 -2.41
CA ALA A 280 -5.95 -13.91 -2.57
C ALA A 280 -5.10 -13.03 -3.50
N VAL A 281 -3.77 -13.08 -3.36
CA VAL A 281 -2.85 -12.36 -4.26
C VAL A 281 -2.99 -12.84 -5.71
N LEU A 282 -2.98 -14.17 -5.90
CA LEU A 282 -3.12 -14.78 -7.22
C LEU A 282 -4.50 -14.51 -7.84
N ALA A 283 -5.57 -14.42 -7.06
CA ALA A 283 -6.90 -14.08 -7.56
C ALA A 283 -6.92 -12.65 -8.12
N VAL A 284 -6.31 -11.68 -7.42
CA VAL A 284 -6.22 -10.30 -7.89
C VAL A 284 -5.34 -10.20 -9.14
N LEU A 285 -4.12 -10.75 -9.10
CA LEU A 285 -3.21 -10.73 -10.25
C LEU A 285 -3.76 -11.51 -11.45
N GLY A 286 -4.34 -12.68 -11.21
CA GLY A 286 -4.97 -13.52 -12.21
C GLY A 286 -6.15 -12.81 -12.87
N MET A 287 -6.93 -12.03 -12.12
CA MET A 287 -8.00 -11.22 -12.71
C MET A 287 -7.50 -10.02 -13.50
N ALA A 288 -6.37 -9.44 -13.17
CA ALA A 288 -5.75 -8.43 -14.02
C ALA A 288 -5.35 -9.04 -15.38
N VAL A 289 -4.72 -10.22 -15.37
CA VAL A 289 -4.30 -10.94 -16.59
C VAL A 289 -5.52 -11.40 -17.40
N TYR A 290 -6.54 -11.95 -16.75
CA TYR A 290 -7.78 -12.32 -17.43
C TYR A 290 -8.46 -11.08 -18.03
N GLY A 291 -8.55 -10.00 -17.27
CA GLY A 291 -9.10 -8.73 -17.72
C GLY A 291 -8.38 -8.16 -18.96
N SER A 292 -7.06 -8.29 -19.05
CA SER A 292 -6.32 -7.85 -20.24
C SER A 292 -6.60 -8.71 -21.48
N LEU A 293 -7.14 -9.91 -21.34
CA LEU A 293 -7.51 -10.79 -22.46
C LEU A 293 -8.98 -10.63 -22.88
N VAL A 294 -9.83 -10.04 -22.04
CA VAL A 294 -11.26 -9.89 -22.33
C VAL A 294 -11.49 -8.79 -23.38
N THR A 295 -12.23 -9.12 -24.44
CA THR A 295 -12.60 -8.19 -25.53
C THR A 295 -13.35 -6.95 -25.05
N PHE A 296 -14.47 -7.10 -24.34
CA PHE A 296 -15.27 -5.96 -23.87
C PHE A 296 -16.06 -6.28 -22.61
N TRP A 297 -15.49 -5.94 -21.45
CA TRP A 297 -16.14 -6.18 -20.17
C TRP A 297 -17.32 -5.21 -19.94
N PRO A 298 -18.48 -5.66 -19.39
CA PRO A 298 -18.83 -7.02 -19.00
C PRO A 298 -19.61 -7.82 -20.07
N TRP A 299 -19.84 -7.25 -21.25
CA TRP A 299 -20.81 -7.78 -22.23
C TRP A 299 -20.23 -8.83 -23.18
N ASN A 300 -18.97 -8.71 -23.58
CA ASN A 300 -18.25 -9.71 -24.37
C ASN A 300 -17.00 -10.17 -23.61
N LYS A 301 -17.06 -11.41 -23.10
CA LYS A 301 -15.97 -12.04 -22.33
C LYS A 301 -15.10 -12.98 -23.19
N ALA A 302 -15.24 -12.94 -24.51
CA ALA A 302 -14.38 -13.68 -25.41
C ALA A 302 -12.93 -13.23 -25.24
N LEU A 303 -12.00 -14.19 -25.25
CA LEU A 303 -10.58 -13.95 -25.08
C LEU A 303 -9.96 -13.52 -26.42
N THR A 304 -9.16 -12.47 -26.38
CA THR A 304 -8.44 -11.94 -27.53
C THR A 304 -7.07 -11.41 -27.12
N LEU A 305 -6.14 -11.40 -28.08
CA LEU A 305 -4.86 -10.69 -27.96
C LEU A 305 -4.92 -9.29 -28.58
N ASN A 306 -6.06 -8.89 -29.15
CA ASN A 306 -6.21 -7.59 -29.79
C ASN A 306 -5.96 -6.44 -28.81
N ASN A 307 -6.23 -6.62 -27.51
CA ASN A 307 -5.94 -5.66 -26.45
C ASN A 307 -4.44 -5.26 -26.34
N TYR A 308 -3.54 -6.08 -26.91
CA TYR A 308 -2.11 -5.78 -27.00
C TYR A 308 -1.69 -5.14 -28.32
N ASN A 309 -2.62 -5.00 -29.29
CA ASN A 309 -2.39 -4.24 -30.51
C ASN A 309 -2.54 -2.75 -30.23
N PHE A 310 -1.53 -2.16 -29.59
CA PHE A 310 -1.57 -0.75 -29.21
C PHE A 310 -1.65 0.18 -30.43
N ALA A 311 -1.24 -0.26 -31.62
CA ALA A 311 -1.35 0.54 -32.84
C ALA A 311 -2.81 0.88 -33.19
N GLU A 312 -3.76 0.00 -32.86
CA GLU A 312 -5.18 0.19 -33.14
C GLU A 312 -5.95 0.73 -31.94
N ILE A 313 -5.53 0.39 -30.72
CA ILE A 313 -6.29 0.68 -29.49
C ILE A 313 -5.84 1.96 -28.77
N SER A 314 -4.56 2.33 -28.89
CA SER A 314 -3.99 3.50 -28.22
C SER A 314 -3.94 4.69 -29.16
N THR A 315 -4.40 5.86 -28.71
CA THR A 315 -4.24 7.14 -29.44
C THR A 315 -2.77 7.44 -29.75
N TYR A 316 -1.84 6.92 -28.95
CA TYR A 316 -0.41 7.12 -29.09
C TYR A 316 0.32 5.89 -29.65
N GLY A 317 -0.40 4.86 -30.09
CA GLY A 317 0.19 3.62 -30.58
C GLY A 317 1.13 2.98 -29.55
N TRP A 318 2.29 2.52 -30.04
CA TRP A 318 3.38 1.93 -29.25
C TRP A 318 4.29 2.95 -28.55
N LEU A 319 4.11 4.25 -28.79
CA LEU A 319 5.01 5.29 -28.28
C LEU A 319 5.13 5.29 -26.74
N PRO A 320 4.05 5.16 -25.95
CA PRO A 320 4.16 5.11 -24.48
C PRO A 320 4.97 3.92 -23.96
N TYR A 321 4.90 2.79 -24.67
CA TYR A 321 5.65 1.58 -24.34
C TYR A 321 7.15 1.81 -24.57
N VAL A 322 7.53 2.33 -25.74
CA VAL A 322 8.93 2.68 -26.04
C VAL A 322 9.46 3.73 -25.08
N ASN A 323 8.68 4.79 -24.80
CA ASN A 323 9.07 5.82 -23.83
C ASN A 323 9.35 5.22 -22.46
N SER A 324 8.55 4.27 -22.01
CA SER A 324 8.74 3.59 -20.72
C SER A 324 10.04 2.77 -20.71
N LEU A 325 10.38 2.06 -21.78
CA LEU A 325 11.64 1.34 -21.92
C LEU A 325 12.85 2.27 -21.98
N THR A 326 12.77 3.36 -22.73
CA THR A 326 13.84 4.36 -22.82
C THR A 326 14.10 5.01 -21.46
N MET A 327 13.04 5.42 -20.76
CA MET A 327 13.16 5.99 -19.41
C MET A 327 13.75 4.99 -18.43
N ALA A 328 13.31 3.73 -18.47
CA ALA A 328 13.88 2.68 -17.63
C ALA A 328 15.39 2.51 -17.90
N GLY A 329 15.80 2.53 -19.18
CA GLY A 329 17.20 2.45 -19.58
C GLY A 329 18.06 3.64 -19.13
N TRP A 330 17.50 4.84 -18.97
CA TRP A 330 18.21 6.00 -18.42
C TRP A 330 18.36 5.95 -16.89
N THR A 331 17.52 5.18 -16.21
CA THR A 331 17.49 5.10 -14.73
C THR A 331 18.09 3.83 -14.13
N ALA A 332 18.42 2.84 -14.98
CA ALA A 332 19.07 1.58 -14.59
C ALA A 332 20.59 1.77 -14.44
#